data_AF-A0A1M6BYT7-F1
#
_entry.id   AF-A0A1M6BYT7-F1
#
_cell.length_a   1.000
_cell.length_b   1.000
_cell.length_c   1.000
_cell.angle_alpha   90.00
_cell.angle_beta   90.00
_cell.angle_gamma   90.00
#
_symmetry.space_group_name_H-M   'P 1'
#
loop_
_entity.id
_entity.type
_entity.pdbx_description
1 polymer ?
#
loop_
_entity_poly.entity_id
_entity_poly.type
_entity_poly.pdbx_seq_one_letter_code
_entity_poly.pdbx_strand_id
1 'polypeptide(L)'
;MELPYSNFDHCLLFNAIKNNIDLKKAIAYLVSFNEYENLKAKALEHSILIFNEEIAIYLILYVGFEENEFVQNMMINSNYISFEKVTNSMHEFKDIDVKYIDKLAILFTAISLGNNSTLEDFKIFLNL
;
A
#
# COMPACT_ATOMS: atom_id res chain seq x y z
N MET A 1 16.17 -6.33 8.83
CA MET A 1 15.47 -5.05 8.57
C MET A 1 16.20 -4.39 7.41
N GLU A 2 15.48 -4.04 6.34
CA GLU A 2 16.02 -3.36 5.16
C GLU A 2 15.81 -1.85 5.28
N LEU A 3 16.77 -1.06 4.79
CA LEU A 3 16.74 0.41 4.87
C LEU A 3 16.86 1.04 3.47
N PRO A 4 15.88 0.81 2.56
CA PRO A 4 15.98 1.28 1.18
C PRO A 4 15.73 2.78 1.02
N TYR A 5 15.24 3.46 2.05
CA TYR A 5 14.89 4.88 2.01
C TYR A 5 15.74 5.69 2.99
N SER A 6 15.92 6.97 2.69
CA SER A 6 16.56 7.92 3.60
C SER A 6 15.70 8.22 4.84
N ASN A 7 14.37 8.23 4.67
CA ASN A 7 13.42 8.36 5.77
C ASN A 7 13.25 7.01 6.51
N PHE A 8 13.51 7.01 7.82
CA PHE A 8 13.43 5.81 8.65
C PHE A 8 12.00 5.26 8.77
N ASP A 9 10.98 6.11 8.88
CA ASP A 9 9.57 5.68 8.96
C ASP A 9 9.14 4.98 7.68
N HIS A 10 9.62 5.44 6.53
CA HIS A 10 9.38 4.76 5.25
C HIS A 10 10.06 3.38 5.20
N CYS A 11 11.23 3.22 5.83
CA CYS A 11 11.87 1.92 5.96
C CYS A 11 11.06 0.99 6.86
N LEU A 12 10.58 1.47 8.02
CA LEU A 12 9.72 0.68 8.91
C LEU A 12 8.46 0.22 8.18
N LEU A 13 7.81 1.13 7.44
CA LEU A 13 6.62 0.84 6.64
C LEU A 13 6.89 -0.24 5.59
N PHE A 14 7.99 -0.13 4.84
CA PHE A 14 8.36 -1.14 3.86
C PHE A 14 8.60 -2.51 4.48
N ASN A 15 9.32 -2.59 5.60
CA ASN A 15 9.54 -3.88 6.28
C ASN A 15 8.22 -4.48 6.78
N ALA A 16 7.30 -3.66 7.29
CA ALA A 16 5.98 -4.13 7.72
C ALA A 16 5.19 -4.73 6.56
N ILE A 17 5.10 -4.02 5.43
CA ILE A 17 4.41 -4.49 4.21
C ILE A 17 5.09 -5.74 3.63
N LYS A 18 6.42 -5.74 3.53
CA LYS A 18 7.19 -6.85 2.96
C LYS A 18 6.97 -8.14 3.73
N ASN A 19 7.04 -8.09 5.06
CA ASN A 19 7.05 -9.28 5.90
C ASN A 19 5.64 -9.76 6.30
N ASN A 20 4.60 -8.95 6.10
CA ASN A 20 3.22 -9.30 6.46
C ASN A 20 2.36 -9.54 5.22
N ILE A 21 1.90 -10.77 5.02
CA ILE A 21 1.05 -11.14 3.87
C ILE A 21 -0.37 -10.58 4.00
N ASP A 22 -0.95 -10.61 5.20
CA ASP A 22 -2.31 -10.10 5.46
C ASP A 22 -2.39 -8.59 5.20
N LEU A 23 -1.33 -7.86 5.54
CA LEU A 23 -1.22 -6.43 5.24
C LEU A 23 -1.21 -6.16 3.73
N LYS A 24 -0.47 -6.96 2.95
CA LYS A 24 -0.47 -6.85 1.48
C LYS A 24 -1.86 -7.15 0.90
N LYS A 25 -2.51 -8.22 1.36
CA LYS A 25 -3.86 -8.60 0.93
C LYS A 25 -4.89 -7.53 1.26
N ALA A 26 -4.83 -6.96 2.46
CA ALA A 26 -5.73 -5.89 2.88
C ALA A 26 -5.59 -4.64 2.01
N ILE A 27 -4.36 -4.22 1.70
CA ILE A 27 -4.11 -3.09 0.80
C ILE A 27 -4.68 -3.41 -0.60
N ALA A 28 -4.41 -4.60 -1.14
CA ALA A 28 -4.90 -4.97 -2.46
C ALA A 28 -6.42 -5.04 -2.55
N TYR A 29 -7.06 -5.57 -1.51
CA TYR A 29 -8.51 -5.64 -1.39
C TYR A 29 -9.13 -4.23 -1.34
N LEU A 30 -8.60 -3.31 -0.54
CA LEU A 30 -9.13 -1.95 -0.46
C LEU A 30 -9.04 -1.17 -1.77
N VAL A 31 -8.02 -1.49 -2.58
CA VAL A 31 -7.78 -0.81 -3.85
C VAL A 31 -8.71 -1.28 -4.97
N SER A 32 -9.05 -2.56 -4.97
CA SER A 32 -9.64 -3.24 -6.13
C SER A 32 -10.91 -4.04 -5.83
N PHE A 33 -11.24 -4.22 -4.55
CA PHE A 33 -12.31 -5.08 -4.04
C PHE A 33 -12.21 -6.55 -4.45
N ASN A 34 -10.98 -7.01 -4.76
CA ASN A 34 -10.67 -8.40 -5.10
C ASN A 34 -9.61 -8.99 -4.17
N GLU A 35 -9.63 -10.30 -4.01
CA GLU A 35 -8.59 -11.05 -3.29
C GLU A 35 -7.46 -11.43 -4.24
N TYR A 36 -6.21 -11.26 -3.80
CA TYR A 36 -5.03 -11.66 -4.55
C TYR A 36 -4.10 -12.50 -3.70
N GLU A 37 -3.47 -13.47 -4.36
CA GLU A 37 -2.48 -14.35 -3.78
C GLU A 37 -1.06 -14.03 -4.26
N ASN A 38 -0.07 -14.57 -3.56
CA ASN A 38 1.35 -14.48 -3.93
C ASN A 38 1.88 -13.04 -4.08
N LEU A 39 1.26 -12.06 -3.41
CA LEU A 39 1.68 -10.67 -3.42
C LEU A 39 3.09 -10.51 -2.84
N LYS A 40 3.94 -9.81 -3.59
CA LYS A 40 5.30 -9.44 -3.19
C LYS A 40 5.36 -7.93 -2.92
N ALA A 41 6.36 -7.50 -2.17
CA ALA A 41 6.67 -6.09 -2.01
C ALA A 41 8.11 -5.80 -2.46
N LYS A 42 8.29 -4.69 -3.17
CA LYS A 42 9.58 -4.19 -3.63
C LYS A 42 9.68 -2.71 -3.32
N ALA A 43 10.83 -2.28 -2.81
CA ALA A 43 11.13 -0.86 -2.69
C ALA A 43 11.54 -0.32 -4.06
N LEU A 44 10.92 0.77 -4.49
CA LEU A 44 11.36 1.60 -5.60
C LEU A 44 11.99 2.88 -5.03
N GLU A 45 12.27 3.86 -5.87
CA GLU A 45 12.95 5.09 -5.45
C GLU A 45 11.98 6.04 -4.72
N HIS A 46 10.77 6.19 -5.27
CA HIS A 46 9.73 7.10 -4.82
C HIS A 46 8.48 6.40 -4.27
N SER A 47 8.42 5.07 -4.36
CA SER A 47 7.26 4.30 -3.92
C SER A 47 7.60 2.90 -3.39
N ILE A 48 6.65 2.28 -2.69
CA ILE A 48 6.65 0.85 -2.40
C ILE A 48 5.71 0.17 -3.40
N LEU A 49 6.22 -0.78 -4.17
CA LEU A 49 5.43 -1.58 -5.10
C LEU A 49 4.96 -2.87 -4.42
N ILE A 50 3.64 -3.06 -4.34
CA ILE A 50 2.99 -4.33 -3.98
C ILE A 50 2.42 -4.95 -5.25
N PHE A 51 2.80 -6.18 -5.58
CA PHE A 51 2.47 -6.72 -6.90
C PHE A 51 2.45 -8.25 -6.97
N ASN A 52 1.76 -8.76 -7.98
CA ASN A 52 1.89 -10.10 -8.53
C ASN A 52 1.70 -10.02 -10.06
N GLU A 53 1.30 -11.12 -10.71
CA GLU A 53 1.05 -11.15 -12.16
C GLU A 53 -0.25 -10.45 -12.59
N GLU A 54 -1.15 -10.15 -11.65
CA GLU A 54 -2.51 -9.66 -11.90
C GLU A 54 -2.72 -8.19 -11.49
N ILE A 55 -1.96 -7.70 -10.51
CA ILE A 55 -2.08 -6.34 -9.97
C ILE A 55 -0.72 -5.74 -9.61
N ALA A 56 -0.61 -4.42 -9.82
CA ALA A 56 0.49 -3.60 -9.35
C ALA A 56 -0.07 -2.41 -8.55
N ILE A 57 0.40 -2.23 -7.32
CA ILE A 57 -0.03 -1.14 -6.42
C ILE A 57 1.20 -0.36 -5.99
N TYR A 58 1.24 0.91 -6.34
CA TYR A 58 2.31 1.84 -6.01
C TYR A 58 1.86 2.70 -4.83
N LEU A 59 2.47 2.47 -3.67
CA LEU A 59 2.33 3.33 -2.51
C LEU A 59 3.36 4.46 -2.58
N ILE A 60 2.89 5.65 -2.96
CA ILE A 60 3.73 6.82 -3.19
C ILE A 60 4.26 7.35 -1.85
N LEU A 61 5.57 7.58 -1.78
CA LEU A 61 6.27 8.10 -0.60
C LEU A 61 6.80 9.52 -0.79
N TYR A 62 7.17 9.88 -2.03
CA TYR A 62 7.79 11.16 -2.35
C TYR A 62 7.27 11.75 -3.67
N VAL A 63 7.35 13.07 -3.79
CA VAL A 63 7.28 13.80 -5.06
C VAL A 63 8.48 13.40 -5.93
N GLY A 64 8.29 13.33 -7.25
CA GLY A 64 9.24 12.78 -8.22
C GLY A 64 8.82 11.39 -8.73
N PHE A 65 7.79 10.78 -8.13
CA PHE A 65 7.17 9.55 -8.63
C PHE A 65 6.56 9.75 -10.03
N GLU A 66 5.88 10.88 -10.22
CA GLU A 66 5.16 11.28 -11.43
C GLU A 66 6.08 11.42 -12.65
N GLU A 67 7.31 11.89 -12.46
CA GLU A 67 8.26 12.13 -13.55
C GLU A 67 9.07 10.87 -13.91
N ASN A 68 9.25 9.96 -12.95
CA ASN A 68 10.13 8.80 -13.10
C ASN A 68 9.35 7.49 -13.18
N GLU A 69 8.77 7.08 -12.05
CA GLU A 69 8.21 5.73 -11.89
C GLU A 69 6.89 5.56 -12.62
N PHE A 70 6.04 6.59 -12.62
CA PHE A 70 4.76 6.57 -13.32
C PHE A 70 4.95 6.42 -14.83
N VAL A 71 5.85 7.21 -15.42
CA VAL A 71 6.16 7.16 -16.86
C VAL A 71 6.78 5.82 -17.26
N GLN A 72 7.66 5.27 -16.41
CA GLN A 72 8.41 4.06 -16.72
C GLN A 72 7.63 2.76 -16.47
N ASN A 73 6.58 2.77 -15.64
CA ASN A 73 5.95 1.55 -15.13
C ASN A 73 4.42 1.51 -15.31
N MET A 74 3.94 1.77 -16.53
CA MET A 74 2.55 1.45 -16.89
C MET A 74 2.36 -0.06 -17.04
N MET A 75 2.14 -0.76 -15.93
CA MET A 75 1.65 -2.15 -15.94
C MET A 75 0.13 -2.20 -16.14
N ILE A 76 -0.36 -3.35 -16.58
CA ILE A 76 -1.80 -3.64 -16.59
C ILE A 76 -2.29 -3.64 -15.14
N ASN A 77 -3.44 -3.01 -14.87
CA ASN A 77 -4.04 -2.88 -13.54
C ASN A 77 -3.16 -2.18 -12.48
N SER A 78 -2.38 -1.18 -12.90
CA SER A 78 -1.68 -0.30 -11.98
C SER A 78 -2.65 0.54 -11.15
N ASN A 79 -2.40 0.58 -9.84
CA ASN A 79 -3.12 1.42 -8.90
C ASN A 79 -2.12 2.27 -8.12
N TYR A 80 -2.46 3.55 -7.91
CA TYR A 80 -1.60 4.51 -7.24
C TYR A 80 -2.26 4.94 -5.96
N ILE A 81 -1.57 4.81 -4.83
CA ILE A 81 -2.14 5.07 -3.51
C ILE A 81 -1.23 5.94 -2.68
N SER A 82 -1.82 6.66 -1.72
CA SER A 82 -1.11 7.37 -0.67
C SER A 82 -1.82 7.20 0.67
N PHE A 83 -1.06 7.24 1.76
CA PHE A 83 -1.62 7.32 3.11
C PHE A 83 -1.75 8.76 3.62
N GLU A 84 -1.39 9.74 2.80
CA GLU A 84 -1.49 11.15 3.13
C GLU A 84 -2.48 11.83 2.18
N LYS A 85 -3.58 12.35 2.73
CA LYS A 85 -4.67 12.97 1.95
C LYS A 85 -4.19 14.11 1.03
N VAL A 86 -3.15 14.83 1.48
CA VAL A 86 -2.60 15.97 0.74
C VAL A 86 -2.01 15.57 -0.61
N THR A 87 -1.49 14.35 -0.74
CA THR A 87 -0.84 13.85 -1.98
C THR A 87 -1.78 13.97 -3.17
N ASN A 88 -3.06 13.65 -2.98
CA ASN A 88 -4.08 13.68 -4.03
C ASN A 88 -4.44 15.10 -4.50
N SER A 89 -4.03 16.13 -3.75
CA SER A 89 -4.31 17.53 -4.04
C SER A 89 -3.07 18.31 -4.52
N MET A 90 -1.91 17.67 -4.55
CA MET A 90 -0.66 18.27 -5.02
C MET A 90 -0.67 18.42 -6.54
N HIS A 91 -0.06 19.50 -7.04
CA HIS A 91 -0.06 19.81 -8.47
C HIS A 91 0.69 18.77 -9.30
N GLU A 92 1.73 18.20 -8.71
CA GLU A 92 2.60 17.16 -9.27
C GLU A 92 1.81 15.90 -9.64
N PHE A 93 0.78 15.56 -8.86
CA PHE A 93 -0.03 14.35 -9.09
C PHE A 93 -1.33 14.62 -9.85
N LYS A 94 -1.52 15.80 -10.45
CA LYS A 94 -2.79 16.19 -11.12
C LYS A 94 -3.25 15.24 -12.22
N ASP A 95 -2.30 14.56 -12.88
CA ASP A 95 -2.55 13.66 -14.02
C ASP A 95 -2.54 12.19 -13.60
N ILE A 96 -2.46 11.90 -12.29
CA ILE A 96 -2.39 10.55 -11.72
C ILE A 96 -3.58 10.36 -10.76
N ASP A 97 -4.38 9.32 -10.96
CA ASP A 97 -5.46 8.96 -10.04
C ASP A 97 -4.89 8.31 -8.76
N VAL A 98 -4.34 9.15 -7.87
CA VAL A 98 -3.84 8.71 -6.57
C VAL A 98 -5.00 8.56 -5.60
N LYS A 99 -5.21 7.35 -5.09
CA LYS A 99 -6.24 7.06 -4.08
C LYS A 99 -5.68 7.20 -2.68
N TYR A 100 -6.38 7.98 -1.85
CA TYR A 100 -6.06 8.02 -0.43
C TYR A 100 -6.59 6.76 0.25
N ILE A 101 -5.75 6.09 1.03
CA ILE A 101 -6.15 4.96 1.85
C ILE A 101 -5.86 5.26 3.31
N ASP A 102 -6.89 5.16 4.14
CA ASP A 102 -6.76 5.30 5.58
C ASP A 102 -6.06 4.06 6.19
N LYS A 103 -5.02 4.29 7.00
CA LYS A 103 -4.25 3.22 7.66
C LYS A 103 -5.14 2.37 8.58
N LEU A 104 -6.17 2.96 9.22
CA LEU A 104 -7.14 2.22 10.01
C LEU A 104 -7.98 1.30 9.15
N ALA A 105 -8.42 1.76 7.97
CA ALA A 105 -9.18 0.92 7.04
C ALA A 105 -8.37 -0.32 6.63
N ILE A 106 -7.06 -0.18 6.41
CA ILE A 106 -6.16 -1.31 6.12
C ILE A 106 -6.12 -2.28 7.29
N LEU A 107 -5.95 -1.77 8.51
CA LEU A 107 -5.92 -2.60 9.72
C LEU A 107 -7.21 -3.42 9.87
N PHE A 108 -8.37 -2.75 9.79
CA PHE A 108 -9.67 -3.43 9.87
C PHE A 108 -9.89 -4.45 8.76
N THR A 109 -9.44 -4.13 7.54
CA THR A 109 -9.52 -5.07 6.41
C THR A 109 -8.62 -6.28 6.64
N ALA A 110 -7.38 -6.09 7.11
CA ALA A 110 -6.48 -7.18 7.45
C ALA A 110 -7.06 -8.08 8.56
N ILE A 111 -7.68 -7.46 9.57
CA ILE A 111 -8.40 -8.15 10.65
C ILE A 111 -9.62 -8.93 10.09
N SER A 112 -10.33 -8.38 9.11
CA SER A 112 -11.50 -9.03 8.51
C SER A 112 -11.13 -10.22 7.61
N LEU A 113 -10.03 -10.11 6.86
CA LEU A 113 -9.55 -11.13 5.92
C LEU A 113 -8.70 -12.20 6.60
N GLY A 114 -8.06 -11.88 7.72
CA GLY A 114 -7.19 -12.80 8.46
C GLY A 114 -7.97 -13.83 9.27
N ASN A 115 -7.49 -15.08 9.26
CA ASN A 115 -8.00 -16.17 10.10
C ASN A 115 -7.35 -16.22 11.49
N ASN A 116 -6.62 -15.17 11.90
CA ASN A 116 -5.75 -15.20 13.07
C ASN A 116 -6.54 -14.85 14.34
N SER A 117 -6.52 -15.73 15.34
CA SER A 117 -7.25 -15.58 16.61
C SER A 117 -6.83 -14.32 17.37
N THR A 118 -5.60 -13.84 17.20
CA THR A 118 -5.10 -12.60 17.83
C THR A 118 -5.76 -11.33 17.28
N LEU A 119 -6.39 -11.39 16.09
CA LEU A 119 -7.07 -10.24 15.46
C LEU A 119 -8.56 -10.18 15.80
N GLU A 120 -9.20 -11.30 16.18
CA GLU A 120 -10.58 -11.31 16.68
C GLU A 120 -10.72 -10.54 18.01
N ASP A 121 -9.72 -10.63 18.88
CA ASP A 121 -9.68 -9.87 20.14
C ASP A 121 -9.73 -8.35 19.91
N PHE A 122 -9.15 -7.87 18.80
CA PHE A 122 -9.22 -6.47 18.39
C PHE A 122 -10.57 -6.08 17.76
N LYS A 123 -11.28 -6.99 17.06
CA LYS A 123 -12.65 -6.73 16.57
C LYS A 123 -13.62 -6.49 17.73
N ILE A 124 -13.46 -7.22 18.83
CA ILE A 124 -14.32 -7.08 20.01
C ILE A 124 -14.04 -5.75 20.73
N PHE A 125 -12.77 -5.34 20.83
CA PHE A 125 -12.40 -4.07 21.46
C PHE A 125 -12.90 -2.84 20.70
N LEU A 126 -13.05 -2.92 19.37
CA LEU A 126 -13.47 -1.80 18.53
C LEU A 126 -15.00 -1.66 18.40
N ASN A 127 -15.77 -2.66 18.87
CA ASN A 127 -17.24 -2.64 18.93
C ASN A 127 -17.79 -2.30 20.33
N LEU A 128 -16.93 -1.92 21.28
CA LEU A 128 -17.26 -1.30 22.57
C LEU A 128 -17.10 0.21 22.50
#